data_AF-A0A0E2AX49-F1
#
_entry.id   AF-A0A0E2AX49-F1
#
_cell.length_a   1.000
_cell.length_b   1.000
_cell.length_c   1.000
_cell.angle_alpha   90.00
_cell.angle_beta   90.00
_cell.angle_gamma   90.00
#
_symmetry.space_group_name_H-M   'P 1'
#
loop_
_entity.id
_entity.type
_entity.pdbx_description
1 polymer ?
#
loop_
_entity_poly.entity_id
_entity_poly.type
_entity_poly.pdbx_seq_one_letter_code
_entity_poly.pdbx_strand_id
1 'polypeptide(L)'
;MKTILTIFISFLLLGENLYASRGAVRENPIDVLERSPENKALTAQRKVQVSMNLPLNRALFFGTHDSYNSSAYRRNPSNQTYTITDQLRLGARYLELEVHWTNGKSGDKELLLCRGGNPNNHTGCYTYDLTLEAGLNEISQWIQKPENQNEVLILYFKDRFDGHVSEFMSKISSKLGSLLYRHQSRNCLNQSPSVIPKLGDMVKANGRIFLTSNNCYNQDVSDSWGFYFRKDPFVSFQPSGFKGSPDCNFSRETYNSTLVRVYNDTIARNASDRGGSFTNSNIQSMLACEVNLFGFDQFNADFAKQAVWSWDPATNQPLNREDQEYCVRIAANGRWSTHHCDMNLKFACKERATGNWVVTSNRQGPWRDGSSACLFYSQSNLGSYLFAAPATPYENKKLQNALISSGNSQTVWINLTKKDGDNWAPDTTLEGYFSAP
;
A
#
# COMPACT_ATOMS: atom_id res chain seq x y z
N MET A 1 8.09 -74.76 -30.02
CA MET A 1 6.71 -74.60 -30.50
C MET A 1 5.78 -74.77 -29.31
N LYS A 2 5.19 -73.68 -28.80
CA LYS A 2 4.34 -73.69 -27.61
C LYS A 2 2.88 -73.65 -28.07
N THR A 3 2.14 -74.68 -27.69
CA THR A 3 0.69 -74.80 -27.88
C THR A 3 0.00 -74.57 -26.54
N ILE A 4 -1.12 -73.87 -26.63
CA ILE A 4 -1.96 -73.32 -25.57
C ILE A 4 -2.67 -74.43 -24.79
N LEU A 5 -2.83 -74.26 -23.47
CA LEU A 5 -4.03 -74.73 -22.76
C LEU A 5 -4.35 -73.81 -21.58
N THR A 6 -5.58 -73.31 -21.62
CA THR A 6 -6.26 -72.38 -20.71
C THR A 6 -6.72 -73.12 -19.45
N ILE A 7 -6.53 -72.53 -18.26
CA ILE A 7 -7.28 -72.88 -17.05
C ILE A 7 -7.91 -71.62 -16.47
N PHE A 8 -9.25 -71.67 -16.37
CA PHE A 8 -10.12 -70.70 -15.71
C PHE A 8 -9.87 -70.72 -14.19
N ILE A 9 -9.71 -69.53 -13.60
CA ILE A 9 -9.99 -69.33 -12.17
C ILE A 9 -10.99 -68.18 -12.06
N SER A 10 -12.23 -68.54 -11.78
CA SER A 10 -13.28 -67.64 -11.32
C SER A 10 -12.92 -67.11 -9.93
N PHE A 11 -12.85 -65.80 -9.76
CA PHE A 11 -13.00 -65.18 -8.43
C PHE A 11 -14.13 -64.16 -8.48
N LEU A 12 -15.00 -64.31 -7.48
CA LEU A 12 -16.24 -63.59 -7.30
C LEU A 12 -16.04 -62.08 -7.13
N LEU A 13 -17.05 -61.36 -7.61
CA LEU A 13 -17.37 -59.97 -7.31
C LEU A 13 -17.43 -59.74 -5.79
N LEU A 14 -16.53 -58.89 -5.28
CA LEU A 14 -16.81 -58.02 -4.15
C LEU A 14 -16.53 -56.60 -4.62
N GLY A 15 -17.62 -55.87 -4.88
CA GLY A 15 -17.56 -54.45 -5.13
C GLY A 15 -17.22 -53.73 -3.83
N GLU A 16 -16.07 -53.09 -3.79
CA GLU A 16 -15.90 -51.89 -2.99
C GLU A 16 -15.43 -50.77 -3.92
N ASN A 17 -16.38 -49.90 -4.25
CA ASN A 17 -16.08 -48.58 -4.75
C ASN A 17 -15.38 -47.82 -3.61
N LEU A 18 -14.05 -47.93 -3.53
CA LEU A 18 -13.23 -46.98 -2.80
C LEU A 18 -13.27 -45.64 -3.55
N TYR A 19 -14.38 -44.91 -3.42
CA TYR A 19 -14.38 -43.47 -3.60
C TYR A 19 -13.55 -42.89 -2.47
N ALA A 20 -12.23 -42.84 -2.69
CA ALA A 20 -11.38 -41.93 -1.96
C ALA A 20 -11.93 -40.51 -2.24
N SER A 21 -12.68 -39.99 -1.28
CA SER A 21 -12.97 -38.57 -1.15
C SER A 21 -11.64 -37.84 -1.11
N ARG A 22 -11.09 -37.49 -2.28
CA ARG A 22 -10.10 -36.43 -2.38
C ARG A 22 -10.85 -35.17 -2.01
N GLY A 23 -10.76 -34.79 -0.73
CA GLY A 23 -11.30 -33.53 -0.24
C GLY A 23 -10.93 -32.43 -1.23
N ALA A 24 -11.89 -31.58 -1.58
CA ALA A 24 -11.69 -30.53 -2.56
C ALA A 24 -10.41 -29.75 -2.22
N VAL A 25 -9.49 -29.62 -3.19
CA VAL A 25 -8.28 -28.81 -3.02
C VAL A 25 -8.72 -27.39 -2.74
N ARG A 26 -8.61 -26.94 -1.50
CA ARG A 26 -8.90 -25.55 -1.13
C ARG A 26 -7.77 -24.70 -1.69
N GLU A 27 -8.12 -23.84 -2.64
CA GLU A 27 -7.16 -22.95 -3.27
C GLU A 27 -6.53 -21.98 -2.26
N ASN A 28 -5.26 -21.64 -2.47
CA ASN A 28 -4.55 -20.70 -1.63
C ASN A 28 -5.23 -19.30 -1.73
N PRO A 29 -5.66 -18.69 -0.60
CA PRO A 29 -6.32 -17.38 -0.62
C PRO A 29 -5.49 -16.27 -1.28
N ILE A 30 -4.16 -16.36 -1.27
CA ILE A 30 -3.27 -15.40 -1.92
C ILE A 30 -3.41 -15.51 -3.44
N ASP A 31 -3.36 -16.73 -3.98
CA ASP A 31 -3.48 -16.96 -5.42
C ASP A 31 -4.89 -16.56 -5.93
N VAL A 32 -5.92 -16.77 -5.10
CA VAL A 32 -7.28 -16.28 -5.36
C VAL A 32 -7.32 -14.76 -5.43
N LEU A 33 -6.70 -14.06 -4.48
CA LEU A 33 -6.62 -12.60 -4.48
C LEU A 33 -5.83 -12.10 -5.70
N GLU A 34 -4.68 -12.68 -6.02
CA GLU A 34 -3.81 -12.21 -7.10
C GLU A 34 -4.53 -12.17 -8.45
N ARG A 35 -5.48 -13.10 -8.69
CA ARG A 35 -6.31 -13.16 -9.91
C ARG A 35 -7.63 -12.38 -9.80
N SER A 36 -7.90 -11.75 -8.67
CA SER A 36 -9.19 -11.11 -8.42
C SER A 36 -9.28 -9.70 -9.05
N PRO A 37 -10.49 -9.23 -9.39
CA PRO A 37 -10.71 -7.85 -9.83
C PRO A 37 -10.24 -6.80 -8.81
N GLU A 38 -10.30 -7.09 -7.52
CA GLU A 38 -9.78 -6.22 -6.47
C GLU A 38 -8.27 -6.06 -6.56
N ASN A 39 -7.49 -7.12 -6.77
CA ASN A 39 -6.04 -6.99 -6.91
C ASN A 39 -5.65 -6.23 -8.18
N LYS A 40 -6.42 -6.42 -9.27
CA LYS A 40 -6.28 -5.60 -10.48
C LYS A 40 -6.51 -4.11 -10.19
N ALA A 41 -7.59 -3.78 -9.49
CA ALA A 41 -7.90 -2.42 -9.06
C ALA A 41 -6.83 -1.83 -8.14
N LEU A 42 -6.34 -2.59 -7.15
CA LEU A 42 -5.27 -2.18 -6.24
C LEU A 42 -3.96 -1.90 -6.98
N THR A 43 -3.59 -2.77 -7.91
CA THR A 43 -2.35 -2.63 -8.69
C THR A 43 -2.40 -1.37 -9.56
N ALA A 44 -3.51 -1.15 -10.27
CA ALA A 44 -3.72 0.06 -11.06
C ALA A 44 -3.74 1.32 -10.18
N GLN A 45 -4.38 1.27 -9.01
CA GLN A 45 -4.40 2.37 -8.05
C GLN A 45 -3.00 2.76 -7.57
N ARG A 46 -2.15 1.79 -7.23
CA ARG A 46 -0.75 2.06 -6.82
C ARG A 46 0.05 2.70 -7.95
N LYS A 47 -0.11 2.21 -9.18
CA LYS A 47 0.53 2.83 -10.37
C LYS A 47 0.08 4.27 -10.60
N VAL A 48 -1.20 4.58 -10.34
CA VAL A 48 -1.70 5.97 -10.39
C VAL A 48 -1.03 6.82 -9.30
N GLN A 49 -0.90 6.35 -8.06
CA GLN A 49 -0.20 7.10 -7.00
C GLN A 49 1.26 7.43 -7.37
N VAL A 50 1.95 6.49 -8.03
CA VAL A 50 3.32 6.69 -8.55
C VAL A 50 3.32 7.69 -9.71
N SER A 51 2.41 7.54 -10.66
CA SER A 51 2.33 8.38 -11.87
C SER A 51 1.92 9.82 -11.57
N MET A 52 1.09 10.03 -10.54
CA MET A 52 0.77 11.35 -9.98
C MET A 52 1.92 11.94 -9.15
N ASN A 53 3.01 11.19 -8.98
CA ASN A 53 4.18 11.53 -8.19
C ASN A 53 3.82 12.04 -6.79
N LEU A 54 2.92 11.32 -6.10
CA LEU A 54 2.49 11.73 -4.77
C LEU A 54 3.67 11.76 -3.79
N PRO A 55 3.73 12.75 -2.88
CA PRO A 55 4.67 12.66 -1.78
C PRO A 55 4.29 11.46 -0.90
N LEU A 56 5.30 10.76 -0.37
CA LEU A 56 5.15 9.49 0.33
C LEU A 56 4.21 9.61 1.55
N ASN A 57 4.20 10.77 2.21
CA ASN A 57 3.30 11.11 3.32
C ASN A 57 1.84 11.32 2.92
N ARG A 58 1.48 11.22 1.64
CA ARG A 58 0.11 11.34 1.12
C ARG A 58 -0.40 10.09 0.42
N ALA A 59 0.50 9.20 0.00
CA ALA A 59 0.14 7.95 -0.63
C ALA A 59 -0.37 6.91 0.39
N LEU A 60 -1.27 6.03 -0.04
CA LEU A 60 -1.81 4.96 0.80
C LEU A 60 -0.88 3.75 0.85
N PHE A 61 -0.53 3.31 2.06
CA PHE A 61 0.22 2.10 2.35
C PHE A 61 -0.57 1.22 3.33
N PHE A 62 -1.08 0.11 2.83
CA PHE A 62 -1.51 -1.00 3.68
C PHE A 62 -0.29 -1.85 4.04
N GLY A 63 -0.28 -2.43 5.23
CA GLY A 63 0.88 -3.14 5.73
C GLY A 63 0.62 -3.84 7.04
N THR A 64 1.70 -4.26 7.69
CA THR A 64 1.63 -5.21 8.80
C THR A 64 2.39 -4.71 10.01
N HIS A 65 1.78 -4.87 11.18
CA HIS A 65 2.43 -4.67 12.46
C HIS A 65 3.21 -5.95 12.83
N ASP A 66 4.45 -5.78 13.31
CA ASP A 66 5.41 -6.86 13.60
C ASP A 66 5.41 -7.97 12.55
N SER A 67 5.65 -7.60 11.29
CA SER A 67 5.49 -8.43 10.07
C SER A 67 6.22 -9.77 10.13
N TYR A 68 7.33 -9.82 10.85
CA TYR A 68 8.17 -11.00 11.02
C TYR A 68 7.64 -11.97 12.09
N ASN A 69 6.80 -11.51 13.02
CA ASN A 69 6.23 -12.34 14.08
C ASN A 69 5.06 -13.16 13.53
N SER A 70 5.39 -14.21 12.78
CA SER A 70 4.43 -15.00 11.99
C SER A 70 4.44 -16.47 12.35
N SER A 71 3.25 -17.08 12.37
CA SER A 71 3.10 -18.53 12.54
C SER A 71 3.71 -19.33 11.37
N ALA A 72 3.90 -18.73 10.20
CA ALA A 72 4.65 -19.31 9.09
C ALA A 72 6.11 -19.63 9.46
N TYR A 73 6.69 -18.89 10.41
CA TYR A 73 8.02 -19.14 10.97
C TYR A 73 7.96 -19.89 12.32
N ARG A 74 6.83 -20.56 12.61
CA ARG A 74 6.58 -21.33 13.84
C ARG A 74 6.60 -20.49 15.12
N ARG A 75 6.26 -19.20 15.02
CA ARG A 75 6.20 -18.31 16.18
C ARG A 75 4.80 -18.26 16.78
N ASN A 76 4.71 -18.41 18.11
CA ASN A 76 3.47 -18.26 18.87
C ASN A 76 3.73 -17.54 20.22
N PRO A 77 2.81 -16.67 20.67
CA PRO A 77 1.73 -16.07 19.88
C PRO A 77 2.30 -15.23 18.71
N SER A 78 1.58 -15.15 17.59
CA SER A 78 2.01 -14.45 16.37
C SER A 78 1.09 -13.28 16.01
N ASN A 79 1.68 -12.21 15.47
CA ASN A 79 0.93 -11.10 14.88
C ASN A 79 0.39 -11.47 13.51
N GLN A 80 1.13 -12.30 12.75
CA GLN A 80 0.83 -12.65 11.37
C GLN A 80 0.73 -14.16 11.16
N THR A 81 0.13 -14.55 10.04
CA THR A 81 0.02 -15.97 9.62
C THR A 81 0.86 -16.31 8.40
N TYR A 82 1.26 -15.31 7.63
CA TYR A 82 1.97 -15.46 6.36
C TYR A 82 3.44 -15.07 6.48
N THR A 83 4.27 -15.58 5.57
CA THR A 83 5.66 -15.10 5.42
C THR A 83 5.68 -13.63 5.01
N ILE A 84 6.81 -12.94 5.14
CA ILE A 84 6.97 -11.56 4.65
C ILE A 84 6.69 -11.51 3.15
N THR A 85 7.20 -12.49 2.40
CA THR A 85 6.93 -12.62 0.95
C THR A 85 5.43 -12.69 0.67
N ASP A 86 4.69 -13.51 1.41
CA ASP A 86 3.26 -13.69 1.22
C ASP A 86 2.43 -12.48 1.69
N GLN A 87 2.88 -11.76 2.72
CA GLN A 87 2.29 -10.47 3.12
C GLN A 87 2.44 -9.44 1.99
N LEU A 88 3.60 -9.39 1.33
CA LEU A 88 3.84 -8.53 0.16
C LEU A 88 2.98 -8.96 -1.05
N ARG A 89 2.80 -10.26 -1.29
CA ARG A 89 1.89 -10.79 -2.32
C ARG A 89 0.42 -10.45 -2.05
N LEU A 90 0.00 -10.47 -0.79
CA LEU A 90 -1.31 -10.00 -0.35
C LEU A 90 -1.52 -8.48 -0.54
N GLY A 91 -0.45 -7.73 -0.80
CA GLY A 91 -0.52 -6.29 -1.09
C GLY A 91 0.02 -5.39 0.00
N ALA A 92 0.65 -5.92 1.06
CA ALA A 92 1.36 -5.11 2.04
C ALA A 92 2.50 -4.31 1.36
N ARG A 93 2.62 -3.04 1.68
CA ARG A 93 3.67 -2.11 1.23
C ARG A 93 4.29 -1.31 2.39
N TYR A 94 3.79 -1.52 3.60
CA TYR A 94 4.42 -1.13 4.85
C TYR A 94 4.75 -2.39 5.66
N LEU A 95 6.00 -2.51 6.11
CA LEU A 95 6.45 -3.62 6.95
C LEU A 95 7.11 -3.07 8.20
N GLU A 96 6.61 -3.49 9.36
CA GLU A 96 7.23 -3.22 10.65
C GLU A 96 8.08 -4.40 11.12
N LEU A 97 9.31 -4.11 11.52
CA LEU A 97 10.35 -5.07 11.86
C LEU A 97 11.02 -4.62 13.17
N GLU A 98 11.02 -5.46 14.19
CA GLU A 98 11.78 -5.22 15.43
C GLU A 98 13.00 -6.12 15.42
N VAL A 99 14.17 -5.50 15.62
CA VAL A 99 15.45 -6.17 15.43
C VAL A 99 16.21 -6.14 16.74
N HIS A 100 16.53 -7.34 17.23
CA HIS A 100 17.26 -7.55 18.47
C HIS A 100 18.65 -8.11 18.20
N TRP A 101 19.66 -7.59 18.89
CA TRP A 101 20.97 -8.23 19.00
C TRP A 101 20.94 -9.31 20.08
N THR A 102 20.78 -10.58 19.70
CA THR A 102 20.56 -11.66 20.67
C THR A 102 21.10 -13.00 20.19
N ASN A 103 20.99 -14.05 21.03
CA ASN A 103 21.55 -15.35 20.73
C ASN A 103 20.76 -16.00 19.59
N GLY A 104 21.45 -16.30 18.50
CA GLY A 104 20.97 -17.04 17.35
C GLY A 104 20.99 -18.55 17.54
N LYS A 105 20.76 -19.27 16.44
CA LYS A 105 20.63 -20.73 16.45
C LYS A 105 21.93 -21.44 16.84
N SER A 106 23.09 -20.88 16.50
CA SER A 106 24.40 -21.42 16.90
C SER A 106 24.73 -21.16 18.38
N GLY A 107 23.97 -20.29 19.05
CA GLY A 107 24.29 -19.76 20.38
C GLY A 107 25.10 -18.46 20.34
N ASP A 108 25.67 -18.09 19.19
CA ASP A 108 26.35 -16.81 19.01
C ASP A 108 25.36 -15.66 18.90
N LYS A 109 25.82 -14.45 19.20
CA LYS A 109 25.01 -13.24 19.02
C LYS A 109 24.87 -12.91 17.53
N GLU A 110 23.65 -12.58 17.10
CA GLU A 110 23.33 -12.07 15.78
C GLU A 110 22.08 -11.16 15.82
N LEU A 111 21.81 -10.46 14.72
CA LEU A 111 20.60 -9.65 14.55
C LEU A 111 19.41 -10.52 14.16
N LEU A 112 18.46 -10.67 15.08
CA LEU A 112 17.21 -11.41 14.88
C LEU A 112 16.00 -10.47 14.78
N LEU A 113 15.02 -10.87 13.98
CA LEU A 113 13.69 -10.30 13.95
C LEU A 113 12.87 -10.95 15.06
N CYS A 114 12.72 -10.22 16.16
CA CYS A 114 12.16 -10.75 17.40
C CYS A 114 11.17 -9.77 18.02
N ARG A 115 10.06 -10.33 18.50
CA ARG A 115 9.08 -9.61 19.31
C ARG A 115 9.48 -9.73 20.78
N GLY A 116 10.40 -8.88 21.22
CA GLY A 116 10.83 -8.82 22.61
C GLY A 116 9.69 -8.37 23.53
N GLY A 117 9.51 -9.07 24.65
CA GLY A 117 8.61 -8.66 25.74
C GLY A 117 9.21 -7.57 26.65
N ASN A 118 10.52 -7.36 26.59
CA ASN A 118 11.21 -6.25 27.24
C ASN A 118 12.34 -5.73 26.33
N PRO A 119 12.36 -4.42 25.99
CA PRO A 119 13.37 -3.81 25.13
C PRO A 119 14.81 -3.99 25.60
N ASN A 120 15.05 -4.10 26.92
CA ASN A 120 16.38 -3.95 27.52
C ASN A 120 17.08 -5.27 27.83
N ASN A 121 16.38 -6.40 27.77
CA ASN A 121 16.98 -7.71 28.09
C ASN A 121 16.60 -8.80 27.07
N HIS A 122 15.95 -8.42 25.97
CA HIS A 122 15.50 -9.29 24.88
C HIS A 122 14.69 -10.51 25.33
N THR A 123 14.06 -10.45 26.51
CA THR A 123 13.17 -11.52 26.99
C THR A 123 12.07 -11.71 25.97
N GLY A 124 11.84 -12.96 25.54
CA GLY A 124 10.87 -13.26 24.47
C GLY A 124 11.49 -13.41 23.09
N CYS A 125 12.79 -13.18 22.95
CA CYS A 125 13.55 -13.65 21.79
C CYS A 125 14.00 -15.09 21.96
N TYR A 126 13.96 -15.83 20.87
CA TYR A 126 14.32 -17.23 20.80
C TYR A 126 15.40 -17.43 19.74
N THR A 127 16.25 -18.43 19.97
CA THR A 127 17.36 -18.78 19.05
C THR A 127 16.91 -19.25 17.66
N TYR A 128 15.61 -19.48 17.50
CA TYR A 128 14.98 -19.86 16.23
C TYR A 128 14.12 -18.74 15.63
N ASP A 129 14.12 -17.54 16.21
CA ASP A 129 13.50 -16.37 15.57
C ASP A 129 14.18 -16.10 14.21
N LEU A 130 13.42 -15.51 13.29
CA LEU A 130 13.90 -15.25 11.93
C LEU A 130 15.10 -14.31 11.98
N THR A 131 16.19 -14.64 11.27
CA THR A 131 17.33 -13.73 11.20
C THR A 131 16.96 -12.47 10.41
N LEU A 132 17.55 -11.32 10.75
CA LEU A 132 17.39 -10.09 9.96
C LEU A 132 17.72 -10.35 8.49
N GLU A 133 18.79 -11.10 8.24
CA GLU A 133 19.22 -11.40 6.89
C GLU A 133 18.19 -12.21 6.09
N ALA A 134 17.56 -13.20 6.71
CA ALA A 134 16.50 -13.99 6.06
C ALA A 134 15.28 -13.11 5.72
N GLY A 135 14.83 -12.27 6.64
CA GLY A 135 13.73 -11.34 6.38
C GLY A 135 14.05 -10.32 5.28
N LEU A 136 15.29 -9.79 5.27
CA LEU A 136 15.75 -8.89 4.19
C LEU A 136 15.84 -9.61 2.84
N ASN A 137 16.23 -10.88 2.81
CA ASN A 137 16.25 -11.67 1.59
C ASN A 137 14.85 -11.82 0.98
N GLU A 138 13.82 -12.08 1.79
CA GLU A 138 12.44 -12.16 1.31
C GLU A 138 11.97 -10.84 0.67
N ILE A 139 12.21 -9.72 1.35
CA ILE A 139 11.88 -8.37 0.85
C ILE A 139 12.62 -8.09 -0.46
N SER A 140 13.93 -8.34 -0.46
CA SER A 140 14.81 -8.10 -1.61
C SER A 140 14.41 -8.93 -2.82
N GLN A 141 14.13 -10.21 -2.63
CA GLN A 141 13.69 -11.12 -3.70
C GLN A 141 12.34 -10.69 -4.28
N TRP A 142 11.40 -10.25 -3.43
CA TRP A 142 10.09 -9.82 -3.89
C TRP A 142 10.14 -8.51 -4.69
N ILE A 143 10.79 -7.46 -4.19
CA ILE A 143 10.76 -6.12 -4.81
C ILE A 143 11.58 -6.04 -6.12
N GLN A 144 12.52 -6.96 -6.31
CA GLN A 144 13.34 -7.04 -7.53
C GLN A 144 12.65 -7.76 -8.69
N LYS A 145 11.52 -8.44 -8.46
CA LYS A 145 10.79 -9.10 -9.55
C LYS A 145 10.32 -8.08 -10.59
N PRO A 146 10.35 -8.41 -11.89
CA PRO A 146 9.93 -7.50 -12.97
C PRO A 146 8.54 -6.89 -12.76
N GLU A 147 7.58 -7.69 -12.30
CA GLU A 147 6.21 -7.27 -12.02
C GLU A 147 6.08 -6.26 -10.87
N ASN A 148 7.10 -6.15 -10.01
CA ASN A 148 7.12 -5.26 -8.85
C ASN A 148 8.00 -4.02 -9.05
N GLN A 149 8.48 -3.74 -10.27
CA GLN A 149 9.42 -2.64 -10.53
C GLN A 149 8.85 -1.24 -10.20
N ASN A 150 7.53 -1.07 -10.20
CA ASN A 150 6.88 0.19 -9.83
C ASN A 150 6.42 0.25 -8.37
N GLU A 151 6.71 -0.79 -7.58
CA GLU A 151 6.29 -0.85 -6.19
C GLU A 151 7.26 -0.07 -5.29
N VAL A 152 6.70 0.62 -4.30
CA VAL A 152 7.44 1.36 -3.27
C VAL A 152 7.10 0.76 -1.91
N LEU A 153 8.12 0.55 -1.07
CA LEU A 153 7.97 0.01 0.28
C LEU A 153 8.37 1.03 1.34
N ILE A 154 7.66 1.00 2.47
CA ILE A 154 8.10 1.60 3.73
C ILE A 154 8.52 0.47 4.66
N LEU A 155 9.78 0.48 5.11
CA LEU A 155 10.27 -0.45 6.12
C LEU A 155 10.52 0.32 7.42
N TYR A 156 9.80 -0.06 8.48
CA TYR A 156 9.99 0.48 9.81
C TYR A 156 10.78 -0.47 10.69
N PHE A 157 11.95 -0.03 11.13
CA PHE A 157 12.84 -0.78 12.02
C PHE A 157 12.77 -0.25 13.45
N LYS A 158 12.16 -1.03 14.35
CA LYS A 158 12.32 -0.82 15.79
C LYS A 158 13.69 -1.31 16.21
N ASP A 159 14.49 -0.38 16.68
CA ASP A 159 15.88 -0.56 17.07
C ASP A 159 16.00 -1.17 18.48
N ARG A 160 16.58 -2.37 18.54
CA ARG A 160 17.15 -3.03 19.73
C ARG A 160 18.53 -3.62 19.37
N PHE A 161 19.34 -2.84 18.64
CA PHE A 161 20.62 -3.30 18.11
C PHE A 161 21.73 -3.41 19.18
N ASP A 162 21.55 -2.85 20.36
CA ASP A 162 22.53 -2.83 21.46
C ASP A 162 23.93 -2.33 21.03
N GLY A 163 23.97 -1.27 20.21
CA GLY A 163 25.21 -0.69 19.70
C GLY A 163 25.75 -1.35 18.42
N HIS A 164 25.16 -2.44 17.95
CA HIS A 164 25.55 -3.15 16.71
C HIS A 164 25.02 -2.48 15.43
N VAL A 165 25.00 -1.14 15.40
CA VAL A 165 24.45 -0.34 14.28
C VAL A 165 25.22 -0.60 12.98
N SER A 166 26.55 -0.71 13.05
CA SER A 166 27.39 -0.98 11.88
C SER A 166 27.08 -2.34 11.24
N GLU A 167 26.81 -3.36 12.06
CA GLU A 167 26.43 -4.69 11.58
C GLU A 167 25.05 -4.67 10.92
N PHE A 168 24.09 -3.97 11.54
CA PHE A 168 22.77 -3.75 10.97
C PHE A 168 22.87 -3.05 9.61
N MET A 169 23.61 -1.94 9.53
CA MET A 169 23.78 -1.18 8.28
C MET A 169 24.48 -1.99 7.20
N SER A 170 25.43 -2.86 7.56
CA SER A 170 26.09 -3.78 6.61
C SER A 170 25.09 -4.77 6.00
N LYS A 171 24.23 -5.38 6.83
CA LYS A 171 23.17 -6.30 6.35
C LYS A 171 22.14 -5.56 5.48
N ILE A 172 21.71 -4.37 5.88
CA ILE A 172 20.80 -3.53 5.07
C ILE A 172 21.42 -3.18 3.71
N SER A 173 22.65 -2.66 3.71
CA SER A 173 23.34 -2.25 2.48
C SER A 173 23.55 -3.44 1.52
N SER A 174 24.00 -4.58 2.04
CA SER A 174 24.26 -5.78 1.21
C SER A 174 22.99 -6.35 0.57
N LYS A 175 21.84 -6.30 1.24
CA LYS A 175 20.59 -6.89 0.73
C LYS A 175 19.72 -5.93 -0.07
N LEU A 176 19.73 -4.65 0.29
CA LEU A 176 18.78 -3.66 -0.23
C LEU A 176 19.45 -2.42 -0.83
N GLY A 177 20.77 -2.25 -0.75
CA GLY A 177 21.46 -0.97 -0.97
C GLY A 177 21.07 -0.20 -2.23
N SER A 178 20.96 -0.87 -3.38
CA SER A 178 20.57 -0.24 -4.66
C SER A 178 19.08 0.15 -4.76
N LEU A 179 18.27 -0.34 -3.83
CA LEU A 179 16.83 -0.10 -3.74
C LEU A 179 16.49 0.97 -2.70
N LEU A 180 17.44 1.38 -1.86
CA LEU A 180 17.19 2.34 -0.79
C LEU A 180 17.05 3.75 -1.35
N TYR A 181 16.00 4.46 -0.94
CA TYR A 181 15.93 5.89 -1.19
C TYR A 181 16.98 6.61 -0.35
N ARG A 182 17.81 7.42 -1.03
CA ARG A 182 18.84 8.22 -0.39
C ARG A 182 18.41 9.68 -0.29
N HIS A 183 18.27 10.18 0.93
CA HIS A 183 17.99 11.59 1.20
C HIS A 183 19.19 12.48 0.91
N GLN A 184 18.92 13.74 0.57
CA GLN A 184 19.95 14.77 0.37
C GLN A 184 20.61 15.19 1.70
N SER A 185 19.83 15.28 2.78
CA SER A 185 20.30 15.69 4.10
C SER A 185 20.46 14.51 5.05
N ARG A 186 21.51 14.57 5.89
CA ARG A 186 21.78 13.65 7.01
C ARG A 186 20.84 13.85 8.21
N ASN A 187 20.04 14.92 8.25
CA ASN A 187 19.16 15.16 9.39
C ASN A 187 17.98 14.18 9.38
N CYS A 188 18.11 13.07 10.10
CA CYS A 188 17.05 12.06 10.24
C CYS A 188 15.84 12.50 11.07
N LEU A 189 15.90 13.67 11.73
CA LEU A 189 14.76 14.28 12.41
C LEU A 189 13.96 15.21 11.48
N ASN A 190 14.48 15.57 10.31
CA ASN A 190 13.76 16.42 9.39
C ASN A 190 12.70 15.61 8.63
N GLN A 191 11.44 15.84 9.00
CA GLN A 191 10.25 15.22 8.41
C GLN A 191 9.40 16.22 7.63
N SER A 192 9.93 17.40 7.29
CA SER A 192 9.19 18.41 6.53
C SER A 192 8.62 17.83 5.23
N PRO A 193 7.41 18.23 4.79
CA PRO A 193 6.82 17.75 3.54
C PRO A 193 7.71 17.93 2.32
N SER A 194 8.60 18.94 2.33
CA SER A 194 9.56 19.19 1.24
C SER A 194 10.71 18.20 1.18
N VAL A 195 11.00 17.46 2.26
CA VAL A 195 12.09 16.46 2.31
C VAL A 195 11.60 15.01 2.24
N ILE A 196 10.29 14.80 2.40
CA ILE A 196 9.65 13.50 2.16
C ILE A 196 9.66 13.24 0.65
N PRO A 197 10.17 12.07 0.20
CA PRO A 197 10.27 11.78 -1.23
C PRO A 197 8.91 11.64 -1.89
N LYS A 198 8.90 11.81 -3.21
CA LYS A 198 7.75 11.50 -4.04
C LYS A 198 7.91 10.14 -4.73
N LEU A 199 6.81 9.41 -4.89
CA LEU A 199 6.84 8.02 -5.33
C LEU A 199 7.36 7.84 -6.76
N GLY A 200 6.99 8.72 -7.68
CA GLY A 200 7.47 8.69 -9.06
C GLY A 200 8.98 8.93 -9.13
N ASP A 201 9.50 9.86 -8.32
CA ASP A 201 10.94 10.13 -8.23
C ASP A 201 11.71 8.93 -7.65
N MET A 202 11.15 8.27 -6.61
CA MET A 202 11.70 7.04 -6.04
C MET A 202 11.79 5.90 -7.06
N VAL A 203 10.71 5.68 -7.82
CA VAL A 203 10.65 4.65 -8.87
C VAL A 203 11.64 4.96 -10.00
N LYS A 204 11.68 6.21 -10.46
CA LYS A 204 12.60 6.65 -11.53
C LYS A 204 14.07 6.50 -11.14
N ALA A 205 14.41 6.73 -9.87
CA ALA A 205 15.77 6.58 -9.36
C ALA A 205 16.11 5.15 -8.89
N ASN A 206 15.15 4.21 -8.97
CA ASN A 206 15.21 2.87 -8.38
C ASN A 206 15.42 2.83 -6.84
N GLY A 207 15.41 3.98 -6.15
CA GLY A 207 15.38 4.09 -4.70
C GLY A 207 13.97 3.88 -4.16
N ARG A 208 13.44 2.67 -4.29
CA ARG A 208 12.04 2.29 -4.05
C ARG A 208 11.72 1.84 -2.62
N ILE A 209 12.70 1.87 -1.72
CA ILE A 209 12.52 1.53 -0.30
C ILE A 209 12.81 2.75 0.55
N PHE A 210 11.79 3.23 1.27
CA PHE A 210 11.91 4.27 2.27
C PHE A 210 12.12 3.64 3.65
N LEU A 211 13.21 4.01 4.32
CA LEU A 211 13.55 3.48 5.64
C LEU A 211 13.13 4.44 6.76
N THR A 212 12.48 3.89 7.78
CA THR A 212 12.15 4.60 9.02
C THR A 212 12.55 3.78 10.23
N SER A 213 12.79 4.45 11.36
CA SER A 213 13.14 3.81 12.62
C SER A 213 12.67 4.64 13.82
N ASN A 214 12.60 4.04 15.00
CA ASN A 214 12.37 4.74 16.27
C ASN A 214 13.61 5.49 16.77
N ASN A 215 14.71 5.47 16.01
CA ASN A 215 15.97 6.11 16.37
C ASN A 215 16.55 7.00 15.25
N CYS A 216 17.41 7.93 15.64
CA CYS A 216 18.16 8.82 14.75
C CYS A 216 19.60 8.92 15.28
N TYR A 217 20.49 8.13 14.68
CA TYR A 217 21.91 8.11 15.05
C TYR A 217 22.65 9.34 14.52
N ASN A 218 23.61 9.82 15.31
CA ASN A 218 24.57 10.83 14.88
C ASN A 218 25.69 10.20 14.04
N GLN A 219 26.58 11.05 13.52
CA GLN A 219 27.65 10.64 12.61
C GLN A 219 28.73 9.79 13.30
N ASP A 220 28.92 9.99 14.61
CA ASP A 220 29.89 9.23 15.41
C ASP A 220 29.50 7.74 15.52
N VAL A 221 28.20 7.45 15.56
CA VAL A 221 27.69 6.06 15.59
C VAL A 221 27.53 5.49 14.20
N SER A 222 26.98 6.27 13.25
CA SER A 222 26.85 5.84 11.86
C SER A 222 26.84 7.01 10.90
N ASP A 223 27.88 7.04 10.07
CA ASP A 223 28.10 8.12 9.10
C ASP A 223 27.12 8.08 7.90
N SER A 224 26.35 7.00 7.77
CA SER A 224 25.40 6.77 6.67
C SER A 224 23.94 6.79 7.09
N TRP A 225 23.62 6.54 8.37
CA TRP A 225 22.25 6.38 8.86
C TRP A 225 21.32 7.52 8.45
N GLY A 226 21.75 8.75 8.70
CA GLY A 226 20.97 9.96 8.43
C GLY A 226 20.60 10.19 6.96
N PHE A 227 21.31 9.56 6.03
CA PHE A 227 20.99 9.64 4.60
C PHE A 227 19.91 8.66 4.16
N TYR A 228 19.60 7.63 4.94
CA TYR A 228 18.63 6.60 4.55
C TYR A 228 17.41 6.58 5.47
N PHE A 229 17.58 6.89 6.76
CA PHE A 229 16.50 6.78 7.74
C PHE A 229 15.86 8.13 8.05
N ARG A 230 14.55 8.08 8.30
CA ARG A 230 13.82 9.12 9.02
C ARG A 230 13.28 8.54 10.32
N LYS A 231 13.45 9.26 11.42
CA LYS A 231 12.93 8.81 12.71
C LYS A 231 11.43 9.03 12.73
N ASP A 232 10.62 8.01 12.98
CA ASP A 232 9.16 8.05 13.17
C ASP A 232 8.44 9.19 12.40
N PRO A 233 8.44 9.19 11.05
CA PRO A 233 7.84 10.27 10.24
C PRO A 233 6.31 10.19 10.19
N PHE A 234 5.70 9.69 11.26
CA PHE A 234 4.28 9.47 11.40
C PHE A 234 3.76 9.89 12.77
N VAL A 235 2.51 10.33 12.80
CA VAL A 235 1.69 10.30 14.01
C VAL A 235 0.94 8.97 14.06
N SER A 236 0.73 8.41 15.24
CA SER A 236 0.07 7.11 15.39
C SER A 236 -1.18 7.19 16.27
N PHE A 237 -2.16 6.35 15.97
CA PHE A 237 -3.26 6.00 16.87
C PHE A 237 -3.63 4.53 16.67
N GLN A 238 -4.54 4.02 17.51
CA GLN A 238 -5.05 2.65 17.41
C GLN A 238 -6.53 2.68 16.97
N PRO A 239 -7.07 1.61 16.35
CA PRO A 239 -8.48 1.56 15.92
C PRO A 239 -9.50 2.00 16.98
N SER A 240 -9.30 1.62 18.25
CA SER A 240 -10.16 2.02 19.37
C SER A 240 -10.17 3.52 19.65
N GLY A 241 -9.12 4.24 19.27
CA GLY A 241 -8.99 5.69 19.43
C GLY A 241 -9.46 6.50 18.22
N PHE A 242 -10.04 5.86 17.19
CA PHE A 242 -10.53 6.57 16.02
C PHE A 242 -11.84 7.31 16.29
N LYS A 243 -11.88 8.61 16.01
CA LYS A 243 -13.05 9.47 16.26
C LYS A 243 -14.12 9.40 15.17
N GLY A 244 -13.78 8.88 13.99
CA GLY A 244 -14.69 8.81 12.83
C GLY A 244 -14.63 10.05 11.93
N SER A 245 -15.06 9.89 10.68
CA SER A 245 -15.32 11.00 9.75
C SER A 245 -16.65 11.70 10.10
N PRO A 246 -16.76 13.04 10.00
CA PRO A 246 -15.81 13.97 9.39
C PRO A 246 -14.76 14.57 10.33
N ASP A 247 -14.89 14.38 11.65
CA ASP A 247 -14.05 15.03 12.65
C ASP A 247 -12.59 14.54 12.59
N CYS A 248 -12.38 13.26 12.24
CA CYS A 248 -11.08 12.61 12.13
C CYS A 248 -10.25 12.75 13.43
N ASN A 249 -8.98 12.32 13.40
CA ASN A 249 -8.13 12.31 14.62
C ASN A 249 -7.19 13.52 14.73
N PHE A 250 -6.82 14.13 13.61
CA PHE A 250 -5.83 15.19 13.53
C PHE A 250 -6.31 16.37 12.68
N SER A 251 -5.60 17.50 12.74
CA SER A 251 -5.88 18.64 11.87
C SER A 251 -5.62 18.29 10.40
N ARG A 252 -6.26 19.02 9.47
CA ARG A 252 -5.99 18.85 8.04
C ARG A 252 -4.52 19.06 7.69
N GLU A 253 -3.85 19.99 8.37
CA GLU A 253 -2.42 20.24 8.19
C GLU A 253 -1.58 19.00 8.52
N THR A 254 -1.89 18.28 9.61
CA THR A 254 -1.18 17.04 9.97
C THR A 254 -1.32 15.98 8.89
N TYR A 255 -2.54 15.72 8.41
CA TYR A 255 -2.73 14.75 7.33
C TYR A 255 -2.13 15.20 5.98
N ASN A 256 -1.94 16.51 5.78
CA ASN A 256 -1.29 17.03 4.58
C ASN A 256 0.25 16.94 4.66
N SER A 257 0.81 16.92 5.86
CA SER A 257 2.25 17.04 6.09
C SER A 257 2.92 15.79 6.66
N THR A 258 2.17 14.86 7.24
CA THR A 258 2.72 13.73 8.02
C THR A 258 2.00 12.43 7.68
N LEU A 259 2.73 11.30 7.69
CA LEU A 259 2.10 9.98 7.62
C LEU A 259 1.19 9.80 8.84
N VAL A 260 -0.02 9.33 8.63
CA VAL A 260 -0.96 9.04 9.71
C VAL A 260 -1.11 7.54 9.83
N ARG A 261 -0.47 7.00 10.86
CA ARG A 261 -0.38 5.56 11.13
C ARG A 261 -1.51 5.09 12.03
N VAL A 262 -2.12 3.97 11.64
CA VAL A 262 -3.04 3.21 12.50
C VAL A 262 -2.56 1.78 12.60
N TYR A 263 -2.53 1.23 13.81
CA TYR A 263 -2.11 -0.14 14.06
C TYR A 263 -2.84 -0.75 15.24
N ASN A 264 -2.93 -2.08 15.25
CA ASN A 264 -3.41 -2.84 16.39
C ASN A 264 -2.36 -3.87 16.81
N ASP A 265 -2.48 -4.36 18.04
CA ASP A 265 -1.60 -5.40 18.58
C ASP A 265 -2.43 -6.45 19.32
N THR A 266 -3.04 -7.34 18.57
CA THR A 266 -4.04 -8.32 19.05
C THR A 266 -3.52 -9.25 20.14
N ILE A 267 -2.20 -9.44 20.22
CA ILE A 267 -1.55 -10.32 21.19
C ILE A 267 -0.78 -9.55 22.27
N ALA A 268 -0.97 -8.23 22.37
CA ALA A 268 -0.44 -7.44 23.47
C ALA A 268 -0.90 -7.99 24.83
N ARG A 269 0.02 -7.93 25.82
CA ARG A 269 -0.23 -8.45 27.17
C ARG A 269 -1.36 -7.72 27.87
N ASN A 270 -1.34 -6.38 27.83
CA ASN A 270 -2.41 -5.57 28.40
C ASN A 270 -3.51 -5.36 27.36
N ALA A 271 -4.77 -5.45 27.80
CA ALA A 271 -5.92 -5.28 26.92
C ALA A 271 -6.00 -3.88 26.29
N SER A 272 -5.58 -2.83 27.02
CA SER A 272 -5.48 -1.45 26.51
C SER A 272 -4.55 -1.34 25.32
N ASP A 273 -3.44 -2.07 25.36
CA ASP A 273 -2.36 -1.97 24.38
C ASP A 273 -2.75 -2.67 23.07
N ARG A 274 -3.81 -3.49 23.09
CA ARG A 274 -4.31 -4.17 21.88
C ARG A 274 -4.87 -3.22 20.84
N GLY A 275 -5.36 -2.05 21.27
CA GLY A 275 -5.77 -0.99 20.37
C GLY A 275 -7.06 -1.25 19.57
N GLY A 276 -7.83 -2.27 19.92
CA GLY A 276 -9.08 -2.60 19.23
C GLY A 276 -8.87 -3.40 17.93
N SER A 277 -9.88 -3.43 17.08
CA SER A 277 -9.89 -4.25 15.86
C SER A 277 -10.27 -3.45 14.64
N PHE A 278 -9.67 -3.79 13.51
CA PHE A 278 -10.06 -3.27 12.21
C PHE A 278 -11.36 -3.94 11.75
N THR A 279 -12.27 -3.13 11.23
CA THR A 279 -13.53 -3.56 10.62
C THR A 279 -13.63 -2.88 9.25
N ASN A 280 -14.43 -3.44 8.34
CA ASN A 280 -14.64 -2.79 7.03
C ASN A 280 -15.11 -1.33 7.21
N SER A 281 -16.13 -1.10 8.04
CA SER A 281 -16.67 0.24 8.28
C SER A 281 -15.63 1.23 8.81
N ASN A 282 -14.81 0.84 9.80
CA ASN A 282 -13.81 1.75 10.33
C ASN A 282 -12.67 2.01 9.35
N ILE A 283 -12.25 1.01 8.55
CA ILE A 283 -11.24 1.19 7.51
C ILE A 283 -11.75 2.22 6.48
N GLN A 284 -12.98 2.06 5.97
CA GLN A 284 -13.53 3.01 5.00
C GLN A 284 -13.65 4.42 5.57
N SER A 285 -14.01 4.55 6.85
CA SER A 285 -14.06 5.84 7.55
C SER A 285 -12.66 6.45 7.77
N MET A 286 -11.64 5.62 8.05
CA MET A 286 -10.23 6.05 8.15
C MET A 286 -9.67 6.52 6.79
N LEU A 287 -9.98 5.81 5.71
CA LEU A 287 -9.62 6.22 4.35
C LEU A 287 -10.27 7.56 3.99
N ALA A 288 -11.53 7.77 4.38
CA ALA A 288 -12.23 9.04 4.21
C ALA A 288 -11.63 10.21 5.02
N CYS A 289 -10.74 9.93 5.98
CA CYS A 289 -9.96 10.92 6.74
C CYS A 289 -8.53 11.13 6.21
N GLU A 290 -8.08 10.32 5.23
CA GLU A 290 -6.69 10.25 4.75
C GLU A 290 -5.72 9.58 5.73
N VAL A 291 -6.19 8.65 6.56
CA VAL A 291 -5.29 7.70 7.20
C VAL A 291 -4.61 6.89 6.09
N ASN A 292 -3.29 6.88 6.08
CA ASN A 292 -2.54 6.42 4.91
C ASN A 292 -1.41 5.45 5.22
N LEU A 293 -1.21 5.09 6.48
CA LEU A 293 -0.27 4.04 6.88
C LEU A 293 -0.95 3.05 7.82
N PHE A 294 -1.25 1.84 7.34
CA PHE A 294 -1.92 0.83 8.15
C PHE A 294 -0.94 -0.29 8.53
N GLY A 295 -0.87 -0.62 9.81
CA GLY A 295 -0.17 -1.78 10.35
C GLY A 295 -1.16 -2.76 10.94
N PHE A 296 -1.66 -3.69 10.12
CA PHE A 296 -2.61 -4.72 10.56
C PHE A 296 -1.89 -5.86 11.26
N ASP A 297 -2.44 -6.33 12.37
CA ASP A 297 -2.30 -7.72 12.80
C ASP A 297 -3.22 -8.62 11.96
N GLN A 298 -2.80 -9.87 11.75
CA GLN A 298 -3.56 -10.91 11.05
C GLN A 298 -3.98 -10.48 9.63
N PHE A 299 -3.07 -9.81 8.92
CA PHE A 299 -3.34 -9.31 7.58
C PHE A 299 -3.64 -10.46 6.62
N ASN A 300 -4.71 -10.33 5.86
CA ASN A 300 -5.24 -11.37 4.99
C ASN A 300 -5.88 -10.76 3.73
N ALA A 301 -6.38 -11.62 2.84
CA ALA A 301 -6.98 -11.21 1.59
C ALA A 301 -8.20 -10.28 1.76
N ASP A 302 -8.99 -10.45 2.82
CA ASP A 302 -10.17 -9.61 3.04
C ASP A 302 -9.79 -8.19 3.48
N PHE A 303 -8.74 -8.05 4.29
CA PHE A 303 -8.16 -6.75 4.62
C PHE A 303 -7.51 -6.09 3.40
N ALA A 304 -6.76 -6.85 2.60
CA ALA A 304 -6.14 -6.33 1.38
C ALA A 304 -7.17 -5.67 0.45
N LYS A 305 -8.31 -6.33 0.22
CA LYS A 305 -9.41 -5.81 -0.62
C LYS A 305 -9.97 -4.47 -0.12
N GLN A 306 -9.88 -4.16 1.18
CA GLN A 306 -10.41 -2.90 1.72
C GLN A 306 -9.63 -1.67 1.26
N ALA A 307 -8.40 -1.82 0.75
CA ALA A 307 -7.61 -0.73 0.23
C ALA A 307 -8.10 -0.19 -1.13
N VAL A 308 -9.04 -0.88 -1.80
CA VAL A 308 -9.59 -0.41 -3.08
C VAL A 308 -10.50 0.79 -2.83
N TRP A 309 -10.07 1.98 -3.26
CA TRP A 309 -10.84 3.22 -3.15
C TRP A 309 -11.17 3.87 -4.50
N SER A 310 -10.49 3.47 -5.58
CA SER A 310 -10.57 4.09 -6.91
C SER A 310 -11.35 3.23 -7.93
N TRP A 311 -10.66 2.39 -8.70
CA TRP A 311 -11.20 1.53 -9.75
C TRP A 311 -12.31 0.62 -9.26
N ASP A 312 -13.34 0.42 -10.08
CA ASP A 312 -14.47 -0.46 -9.78
C ASP A 312 -14.12 -1.95 -9.97
N PRO A 313 -13.92 -2.74 -8.90
CA PRO A 313 -13.66 -4.16 -9.05
C PRO A 313 -14.90 -4.94 -9.53
N ALA A 314 -16.12 -4.45 -9.25
CA ALA A 314 -17.35 -5.14 -9.62
C ALA A 314 -17.54 -5.23 -11.15
N THR A 315 -16.93 -4.30 -11.89
CA THR A 315 -16.90 -4.27 -13.35
C THR A 315 -15.51 -4.53 -13.93
N ASN A 316 -14.60 -5.10 -13.12
CA ASN A 316 -13.24 -5.48 -13.49
C ASN A 316 -12.38 -4.34 -14.07
N GLN A 317 -12.53 -3.13 -13.53
CA GLN A 317 -11.79 -1.94 -13.94
C GLN A 317 -10.36 -1.91 -13.39
N PRO A 318 -9.41 -1.21 -14.05
CA PRO A 318 -9.54 -0.59 -15.38
C PRO A 318 -9.68 -1.62 -16.50
N LEU A 319 -10.47 -1.33 -17.54
CA LEU A 319 -10.45 -2.15 -18.76
C LEU A 319 -9.28 -1.70 -19.64
N ASN A 320 -8.44 -2.65 -20.05
CA ASN A 320 -7.36 -2.42 -20.99
C ASN A 320 -7.79 -2.97 -22.35
N ARG A 321 -8.31 -2.10 -23.22
CA ARG A 321 -8.60 -2.43 -24.63
C ARG A 321 -7.63 -1.64 -25.50
N GLU A 322 -7.01 -2.33 -26.46
CA GLU A 322 -5.90 -1.81 -27.28
C GLU A 322 -6.37 -1.04 -28.51
N ASP A 323 -7.66 -1.10 -28.82
CA ASP A 323 -8.24 -0.60 -30.06
C ASP A 323 -8.60 0.89 -30.04
N GLN A 324 -8.75 1.52 -28.86
CA GLN A 324 -9.22 2.90 -28.74
C GLN A 324 -8.61 3.64 -27.53
N GLU A 325 -8.65 4.99 -27.56
CA GLU A 325 -8.26 5.81 -26.41
C GLU A 325 -9.33 5.76 -25.31
N TYR A 326 -8.88 5.38 -24.11
CA TYR A 326 -9.72 5.30 -22.92
C TYR A 326 -9.31 6.34 -21.89
N CYS A 327 -10.33 7.03 -21.37
CA CYS A 327 -10.23 8.04 -20.35
C CYS A 327 -11.03 7.62 -19.12
N VAL A 328 -10.69 8.19 -17.96
CA VAL A 328 -11.27 7.74 -16.70
C VAL A 328 -12.40 8.65 -16.27
N ARG A 329 -13.49 8.02 -15.84
CA ARG A 329 -14.65 8.67 -15.25
C ARG A 329 -14.95 8.11 -13.87
N ILE A 330 -15.54 8.92 -13.02
CA ILE A 330 -16.00 8.55 -11.67
C ILE A 330 -17.53 8.56 -11.63
N ALA A 331 -18.12 7.59 -10.94
CA ALA A 331 -19.57 7.51 -10.68
C ALA A 331 -19.94 7.99 -9.27
N ALA A 332 -21.23 8.18 -9.00
CA ALA A 332 -21.74 8.62 -7.70
C ALA A 332 -21.43 7.64 -6.53
N ASN A 333 -21.12 6.38 -6.83
CA ASN A 333 -20.62 5.41 -5.85
C ASN A 333 -19.13 5.60 -5.50
N GLY A 334 -18.45 6.58 -6.10
CA GLY A 334 -17.04 6.90 -5.89
C GLY A 334 -16.08 6.00 -6.66
N ARG A 335 -16.58 5.06 -7.48
CA ARG A 335 -15.74 4.13 -8.25
C ARG A 335 -15.38 4.67 -9.62
N TRP A 336 -14.17 4.33 -10.06
CA TRP A 336 -13.63 4.72 -11.36
C TRP A 336 -13.87 3.63 -12.40
N SER A 337 -14.14 4.06 -13.62
CA SER A 337 -14.23 3.19 -14.79
C SER A 337 -13.61 3.87 -16.00
N THR A 338 -13.16 3.06 -16.96
CA THR A 338 -12.66 3.55 -18.25
C THR A 338 -13.81 3.73 -19.24
N HIS A 339 -13.72 4.72 -20.10
CA HIS A 339 -14.64 4.91 -21.23
C HIS A 339 -13.94 5.63 -22.39
N HIS A 340 -14.48 5.50 -23.60
CA HIS A 340 -14.03 6.23 -24.79
C HIS A 340 -13.95 7.74 -24.52
N CYS A 341 -12.79 8.34 -24.79
CA CYS A 341 -12.48 9.72 -24.46
C CYS A 341 -13.35 10.76 -25.19
N ASP A 342 -14.01 10.38 -26.27
CA ASP A 342 -14.87 11.24 -27.10
C ASP A 342 -16.29 11.42 -26.54
N MET A 343 -16.66 10.66 -25.51
CA MET A 343 -17.98 10.78 -24.92
C MET A 343 -18.23 12.14 -24.29
N ASN A 344 -19.46 12.60 -24.46
CA ASN A 344 -19.93 13.86 -23.92
C ASN A 344 -20.33 13.72 -22.44
N LEU A 345 -19.40 13.96 -21.51
CA LEU A 345 -19.64 13.95 -20.07
C LEU A 345 -19.26 15.29 -19.43
N LYS A 346 -19.81 15.55 -18.25
CA LYS A 346 -19.38 16.66 -17.38
C LYS A 346 -17.97 16.42 -16.83
N PHE A 347 -17.35 17.46 -16.30
CA PHE A 347 -15.97 17.44 -15.82
C PHE A 347 -15.90 17.68 -14.31
N ALA A 348 -15.03 16.94 -13.64
CA ALA A 348 -14.65 17.20 -12.25
C ALA A 348 -13.56 18.25 -12.19
N CYS A 349 -13.84 19.37 -11.52
CA CYS A 349 -12.89 20.47 -11.36
C CYS A 349 -12.49 20.62 -9.90
N LYS A 350 -11.20 20.80 -9.64
CA LYS A 350 -10.63 21.04 -8.31
C LYS A 350 -10.24 22.50 -8.18
N GLU A 351 -10.71 23.16 -7.13
CA GLU A 351 -10.33 24.53 -6.80
C GLU A 351 -8.88 24.56 -6.29
N ARG A 352 -8.05 25.43 -6.85
CA ARG A 352 -6.61 25.52 -6.52
C ARG A 352 -6.36 25.93 -5.07
N ALA A 353 -7.12 26.89 -4.57
CA ALA A 353 -6.88 27.50 -3.27
C ALA A 353 -7.28 26.59 -2.09
N THR A 354 -8.39 25.86 -2.24
CA THR A 354 -8.99 25.09 -1.15
C THR A 354 -8.88 23.57 -1.35
N GLY A 355 -8.67 23.12 -2.59
CA GLY A 355 -8.77 21.71 -2.96
C GLY A 355 -10.21 21.19 -3.05
N ASN A 356 -11.22 22.06 -2.95
CA ASN A 356 -12.62 21.68 -3.07
C ASN A 356 -12.95 21.19 -4.48
N TRP A 357 -13.90 20.27 -4.58
CA TRP A 357 -14.35 19.70 -5.84
C TRP A 357 -15.70 20.27 -6.26
N VAL A 358 -15.83 20.54 -7.56
CA VAL A 358 -17.09 20.90 -8.20
C VAL A 358 -17.26 20.11 -9.49
N VAL A 359 -18.50 19.99 -9.94
CA VAL A 359 -18.84 19.38 -11.23
C VAL A 359 -19.41 20.47 -12.13
N THR A 360 -18.98 20.52 -13.39
CA THR A 360 -19.49 21.50 -14.35
C THR A 360 -21.02 21.38 -14.49
N SER A 361 -21.74 22.48 -14.24
CA SER A 361 -23.21 22.50 -14.31
C SER A 361 -23.72 22.53 -15.75
N ASN A 362 -23.14 23.41 -16.58
CA ASN A 362 -23.61 23.74 -17.94
C ASN A 362 -22.60 23.40 -19.05
N ARG A 363 -21.51 22.67 -18.71
CA ARG A 363 -20.49 22.27 -19.69
C ARG A 363 -20.22 20.79 -19.62
N GLN A 364 -20.25 20.15 -20.79
CA GLN A 364 -19.95 18.74 -21.00
C GLN A 364 -19.29 18.60 -22.36
N GLY A 365 -18.48 17.56 -22.54
CA GLY A 365 -17.78 17.31 -23.80
C GLY A 365 -16.88 16.08 -23.72
N PRO A 366 -16.10 15.83 -24.79
CA PRO A 366 -15.03 14.85 -24.76
C PRO A 366 -14.02 15.20 -23.66
N TRP A 367 -13.31 14.19 -23.16
CA TRP A 367 -12.36 14.31 -22.05
C TRP A 367 -11.32 15.43 -22.25
N ARG A 368 -10.83 15.61 -23.49
CA ARG A 368 -9.84 16.64 -23.87
C ARG A 368 -10.30 18.07 -23.59
N ASP A 369 -11.61 18.31 -23.50
CA ASP A 369 -12.15 19.64 -23.23
C ASP A 369 -12.10 20.00 -21.74
N GLY A 370 -11.85 19.02 -20.86
CA GLY A 370 -11.96 19.16 -19.42
C GLY A 370 -11.09 20.25 -18.84
N SER A 371 -9.83 20.36 -19.29
CA SER A 371 -8.92 21.41 -18.84
C SER A 371 -9.45 22.80 -19.13
N SER A 372 -9.98 23.03 -20.34
CA SER A 372 -10.61 24.31 -20.68
C SER A 372 -11.94 24.50 -19.93
N ALA A 373 -12.71 23.44 -19.70
CA ALA A 373 -13.97 23.51 -18.96
C ALA A 373 -13.75 23.97 -17.51
N CYS A 374 -12.73 23.44 -16.85
CA CYS A 374 -12.38 23.83 -15.49
C CYS A 374 -11.71 25.21 -15.43
N LEU A 375 -10.84 25.55 -16.40
CA LEU A 375 -10.20 26.86 -16.46
C LEU A 375 -11.23 28.01 -16.47
N PHE A 376 -12.32 27.82 -17.23
CA PHE A 376 -13.41 28.79 -17.39
C PHE A 376 -14.60 28.56 -16.44
N TYR A 377 -14.48 27.68 -15.43
CA TYR A 377 -15.59 27.38 -14.51
C TYR A 377 -16.05 28.63 -13.74
N SER A 378 -15.10 29.45 -13.28
CA SER A 378 -15.38 30.75 -12.67
C SER A 378 -14.99 31.88 -13.61
N GLN A 379 -15.98 32.54 -14.22
CA GLN A 379 -15.74 33.65 -15.15
C GLN A 379 -15.14 34.89 -14.46
N SER A 380 -15.48 35.11 -13.19
CA SER A 380 -14.94 36.22 -12.39
C SER A 380 -13.55 35.96 -11.84
N ASN A 381 -13.10 34.70 -11.84
CA ASN A 381 -11.78 34.29 -11.35
C ASN A 381 -11.21 33.15 -12.21
N LEU A 382 -10.83 33.48 -13.44
CA LEU A 382 -10.29 32.52 -14.41
C LEU A 382 -9.08 31.78 -13.83
N GLY A 383 -9.04 30.46 -14.03
CA GLY A 383 -7.93 29.63 -13.54
C GLY A 383 -7.98 29.25 -12.07
N SER A 384 -8.98 29.70 -11.31
CA SER A 384 -9.22 29.25 -9.93
C SER A 384 -9.50 27.75 -9.81
N TYR A 385 -9.94 27.10 -10.89
CA TYR A 385 -10.21 25.67 -10.97
C TYR A 385 -9.30 24.99 -12.01
N LEU A 386 -8.92 23.75 -11.73
CA LEU A 386 -8.21 22.88 -12.67
C LEU A 386 -8.96 21.57 -12.90
N PHE A 387 -8.75 20.98 -14.07
CA PHE A 387 -9.21 19.63 -14.36
C PHE A 387 -8.26 18.63 -13.70
N ALA A 388 -8.76 17.84 -12.76
CA ALA A 388 -7.94 17.02 -11.87
C ALA A 388 -8.53 15.61 -11.69
N ALA A 389 -7.69 14.69 -11.24
CA ALA A 389 -8.11 13.40 -10.70
C ALA A 389 -7.86 13.37 -9.18
N PRO A 390 -8.73 12.70 -8.39
CA PRO A 390 -8.49 12.53 -6.97
C PRO A 390 -7.22 11.71 -6.73
N ALA A 391 -6.29 12.27 -5.96
CA ALA A 391 -5.01 11.61 -5.72
C ALA A 391 -5.04 10.60 -4.56
N THR A 392 -5.96 10.79 -3.62
CA THR A 392 -6.04 10.01 -2.38
C THR A 392 -7.48 9.58 -2.09
N PRO A 393 -7.71 8.58 -1.22
CA PRO A 393 -9.07 8.17 -0.86
C PRO A 393 -9.92 9.31 -0.29
N TYR A 394 -9.29 10.24 0.44
CA TYR A 394 -9.94 11.47 0.94
C TYR A 394 -10.44 12.36 -0.18
N GLU A 395 -9.58 12.66 -1.16
CA GLU A 395 -9.98 13.46 -2.33
C GLU A 395 -11.08 12.77 -3.13
N ASN A 396 -10.99 11.44 -3.26
CA ASN A 396 -12.01 10.66 -3.97
C ASN A 396 -13.36 10.76 -3.27
N LYS A 397 -13.37 10.69 -1.93
CA LYS A 397 -14.59 10.86 -1.14
C LYS A 397 -15.15 12.27 -1.23
N LYS A 398 -14.30 13.30 -1.28
CA LYS A 398 -14.73 14.70 -1.49
C LYS A 398 -15.36 14.90 -2.86
N LEU A 399 -14.76 14.36 -3.93
CA LEU A 399 -15.35 14.40 -5.27
C LEU A 399 -16.67 13.60 -5.33
N GLN A 400 -16.73 12.43 -4.69
CA GLN A 400 -17.98 11.66 -4.56
C GLN A 400 -19.09 12.50 -3.91
N ASN A 401 -18.79 13.19 -2.82
CA ASN A 401 -19.77 14.04 -2.15
C ASN A 401 -20.20 15.22 -3.04
N ALA A 402 -19.28 15.85 -3.76
CA ALA A 402 -19.59 16.93 -4.71
C ALA A 402 -20.51 16.44 -5.86
N LEU A 403 -20.28 15.22 -6.35
CA LEU A 403 -21.15 14.58 -7.34
C LEU A 403 -22.57 14.42 -6.82
N ILE A 404 -22.71 13.82 -5.64
CA ILE A 404 -24.02 13.60 -4.99
C ILE A 404 -24.73 14.93 -4.73
N SER A 405 -24.02 15.92 -4.16
CA SER A 405 -24.59 17.23 -3.84
C SER A 405 -24.98 18.04 -5.07
N SER A 406 -24.34 17.82 -6.23
CA SER A 406 -24.72 18.47 -7.49
C SER A 406 -26.01 17.92 -8.12
N GLY A 407 -26.61 16.86 -7.54
CA GLY A 407 -27.74 16.15 -8.12
C GLY A 407 -27.38 15.36 -9.38
N ASN A 408 -26.08 15.21 -9.69
CA ASN A 408 -25.62 14.50 -10.87
C ASN A 408 -25.66 12.99 -10.64
N SER A 409 -26.56 12.31 -11.34
CA SER A 409 -26.64 10.84 -11.36
C SER A 409 -25.71 10.20 -12.40
N GLN A 410 -25.08 11.01 -13.27
CA GLN A 410 -24.19 10.54 -14.33
C GLN A 410 -22.72 10.48 -13.88
N THR A 411 -21.92 9.69 -14.59
CA THR A 411 -20.45 9.70 -14.46
C THR A 411 -19.85 10.99 -14.99
N VAL A 412 -18.73 11.43 -14.40
CA VAL A 412 -18.00 12.61 -14.87
C VAL A 412 -16.56 12.27 -15.19
N TRP A 413 -15.97 13.01 -16.13
CA TRP A 413 -14.55 12.92 -16.43
C TRP A 413 -13.70 13.42 -15.26
N ILE A 414 -12.62 12.69 -14.99
CA ILE A 414 -11.50 13.13 -14.15
C ILE A 414 -10.23 13.19 -15.00
N ASN A 415 -9.27 14.04 -14.65
CA ASN A 415 -8.02 14.17 -15.41
C ASN A 415 -7.09 12.97 -15.22
N LEU A 416 -7.44 11.85 -15.86
CA LEU A 416 -6.67 10.62 -15.87
C LEU A 416 -6.93 9.90 -17.20
N THR A 417 -5.86 9.59 -17.92
CA THR A 417 -5.87 8.94 -19.22
C THR A 417 -4.79 7.87 -19.28
N LYS A 418 -4.96 6.90 -20.19
CA LYS A 418 -3.98 5.84 -20.43
C LYS A 418 -2.73 6.44 -21.08
N LYS A 419 -1.54 6.05 -20.63
CA LYS A 419 -0.27 6.49 -21.23
C LYS A 419 0.36 5.37 -22.07
N ASP A 420 0.68 4.26 -21.43
CA ASP A 420 1.30 3.08 -22.02
C ASP A 420 0.95 1.82 -21.22
N GLY A 421 0.71 0.69 -21.89
CA GLY A 421 0.31 -0.56 -21.23
C GLY A 421 -0.87 -0.37 -20.25
N ASP A 422 -0.66 -0.72 -18.98
CA ASP A 422 -1.64 -0.54 -17.88
C ASP A 422 -1.39 0.74 -17.03
N ASN A 423 -0.62 1.70 -17.53
CA ASN A 423 -0.29 2.92 -16.79
C ASN A 423 -1.31 4.03 -17.08
N TRP A 424 -1.75 4.68 -16.00
CA TRP A 424 -2.74 5.75 -16.01
C TRP A 424 -2.16 6.98 -15.31
N ALA A 425 -2.17 8.13 -15.99
CA ALA A 425 -1.61 9.36 -15.45
C ALA A 425 -2.43 10.59 -15.89
N PRO A 426 -2.44 11.66 -15.07
CA PRO A 426 -3.03 12.93 -15.49
C PRO A 426 -2.36 13.48 -16.75
N ASP A 427 -3.08 14.30 -17.48
CA ASP A 427 -2.49 15.22 -18.44
C ASP A 427 -2.11 16.52 -17.73
N THR A 428 -0.81 16.80 -17.71
CA THR A 428 -0.20 17.96 -17.05
C THR A 428 0.24 19.03 -18.03
N THR A 429 -0.06 18.89 -19.33
CA THR A 429 0.37 19.83 -20.40
C THR A 429 -0.02 21.28 -20.10
N LEU A 430 -1.18 21.51 -19.48
CA LEU A 430 -1.67 22.84 -19.14
C LEU A 430 -1.23 23.35 -17.76
N GLU A 431 -0.77 22.47 -16.86
CA GLU A 431 -0.32 22.89 -15.53
C GLU A 431 0.94 23.76 -15.59
N GLY A 432 1.84 23.49 -16.54
CA GLY A 432 3.06 24.27 -16.76
C GLY A 432 2.85 25.71 -17.24
N TYR A 433 1.63 26.07 -17.68
CA TYR A 433 1.30 27.43 -18.13
C TYR A 433 0.67 28.29 -17.03
N PHE A 434 0.14 27.66 -15.98
CA PHE A 434 -0.51 28.35 -14.84
C PHE A 434 0.27 28.19 -13.53
N SER A 435 1.41 27.52 -13.55
CA SER A 435 2.42 27.65 -12.51
C SER A 435 2.98 29.07 -12.55
N ALA A 436 2.65 29.88 -11.56
CA ALA A 436 3.26 31.17 -11.33
C ALA A 436 3.36 31.43 -9.82
N PRO A 437 4.40 32.16 -9.39
CA PRO A 437 5.84 31.86 -9.44
C PRO A 437 6.27 30.81 -8.41
#